data_AF-A0A2V2FG23-F1
#
_entry.id   AF-A0A2V2FG23-F1
#
_cell.length_a   1.000
_cell.length_b   1.000
_cell.length_c   1.000
_cell.angle_alpha   90.00
_cell.angle_beta   90.00
_cell.angle_gamma   90.00
#
_symmetry.space_group_name_H-M   'P 1'
#
loop_
_entity.id
_entity.type
_entity.pdbx_description
1 polymer ?
#
loop_
_entity_poly.entity_id
_entity_poly.type
_entity_poly.pdbx_seq_one_letter_code
_entity_poly.pdbx_strand_id
1 'polypeptide(L)'
;MQRLTCRMQDGSYALCGNAQAAADRLGAFETLYETLMAEQETMNEELSALRLAGKEKTYKARELMGKRLVNGNLLALFRLHGIS
;
A
#
# COMPACT_ATOMS: atom_id res chain seq x y z
N MET A 1 -8.75 -4.17 17.71
CA MET A 1 -9.62 -4.61 16.59
C MET A 1 -10.00 -6.06 16.81
N GLN A 2 -11.27 -6.45 16.61
CA GLN A 2 -11.65 -7.86 16.65
C GLN A 2 -11.08 -8.59 15.42
N ARG A 3 -10.40 -9.71 15.66
CA ARG A 3 -9.84 -10.58 14.62
C ARG A 3 -10.96 -11.42 14.01
N LEU A 4 -11.08 -11.42 12.68
CA LEU A 4 -12.12 -12.15 11.92
C LEU A 4 -11.56 -13.37 11.17
N THR A 5 -10.24 -13.44 11.00
CA THR A 5 -9.52 -14.53 10.35
C THR A 5 -8.54 -15.19 11.31
N CYS A 6 -8.52 -16.52 11.30
CA CYS A 6 -7.67 -17.33 12.16
C CYS A 6 -6.64 -18.05 11.30
N ARG A 7 -5.37 -18.00 11.72
CA ARG A 7 -4.28 -18.71 11.05
C ARG A 7 -4.27 -20.16 11.55
N MET A 8 -4.40 -21.09 10.64
CA MET A 8 -4.40 -22.53 10.90
C MET A 8 -2.97 -23.06 11.05
N GLN A 9 -2.83 -24.29 11.56
CA GLN A 9 -1.53 -24.94 11.77
C GLN A 9 -0.77 -25.17 10.47
N ASP A 10 -1.49 -25.39 9.37
CA ASP A 10 -0.95 -25.54 8.01
C ASP A 10 -0.55 -24.19 7.35
N GLY A 11 -0.75 -23.07 8.06
CA GLY A 11 -0.45 -21.73 7.57
C GLY A 11 -1.57 -21.08 6.76
N SER A 12 -2.66 -21.79 6.45
CA SER A 12 -3.85 -21.23 5.80
C SER A 12 -4.62 -20.28 6.73
N TYR A 13 -5.55 -19.51 6.17
CA TYR A 13 -6.46 -18.67 6.93
C TYR A 13 -7.89 -19.16 6.77
N ALA A 14 -8.64 -19.20 7.87
CA ALA A 14 -10.08 -19.46 7.84
C ALA A 14 -10.87 -18.35 8.55
N LEU A 15 -12.16 -18.27 8.25
CA LEU A 15 -13.09 -17.39 8.94
C LEU A 15 -13.35 -17.92 10.35
N CYS A 16 -13.18 -17.05 11.34
CA CYS A 16 -13.56 -17.32 12.73
C CYS A 16 -14.48 -16.23 13.31
N GLY A 17 -14.89 -15.27 12.48
CA GLY A 17 -15.88 -14.25 12.79
C GLY A 17 -16.95 -14.16 11.70
N ASN A 18 -17.68 -13.05 11.68
CA ASN A 18 -18.70 -12.78 10.66
C ASN A 18 -18.07 -12.72 9.26
N ALA A 19 -18.58 -13.53 8.33
CA ALA A 19 -18.05 -13.65 6.98
C ALA A 19 -18.17 -12.36 6.17
N GLN A 20 -19.32 -11.67 6.24
CA GLN A 20 -19.54 -10.41 5.53
C GLN A 20 -18.58 -9.32 6.02
N ALA A 21 -18.43 -9.17 7.33
CA ALA A 21 -17.50 -8.20 7.91
C ALA A 21 -16.03 -8.52 7.57
N ALA A 22 -15.69 -9.80 7.39
CA ALA A 22 -14.36 -10.20 6.93
C ALA A 22 -14.13 -9.83 5.46
N ALA A 23 -15.13 -10.08 4.60
CA ALA A 23 -15.11 -9.71 3.19
C ALA A 23 -15.03 -8.19 2.99
N ASP A 24 -15.84 -7.41 3.71
CA ASP A 24 -15.83 -5.94 3.61
C ASP A 24 -14.45 -5.36 3.98
N ARG A 25 -13.81 -5.92 5.01
CA ARG A 25 -12.46 -5.50 5.42
C ARG A 25 -11.40 -5.91 4.42
N LEU A 26 -11.53 -7.09 3.81
CA LEU A 26 -10.60 -7.54 2.78
C LEU A 26 -10.72 -6.63 1.55
N GLY A 27 -11.93 -6.35 1.07
CA GLY A 27 -12.15 -5.44 -0.04
C GLY A 27 -11.62 -4.02 0.22
N ALA A 28 -11.86 -3.46 1.41
CA ALA A 28 -11.29 -2.16 1.77
C ALA A 28 -9.74 -2.17 1.79
N PHE A 29 -9.14 -3.28 2.19
CA PHE A 29 -7.69 -3.44 2.18
C PHE A 29 -7.14 -3.60 0.75
N GLU A 30 -7.82 -4.35 -0.11
CA GLU A 30 -7.49 -4.48 -1.54
C GLU A 30 -7.55 -3.11 -2.24
N THR A 31 -8.62 -2.34 -2.04
CA THR A 31 -8.73 -0.97 -2.57
C THR A 31 -7.62 -0.06 -2.05
N LEU A 32 -7.24 -0.17 -0.77
CA LEU A 32 -6.11 0.58 -0.23
C LEU A 32 -4.80 0.21 -0.94
N TYR A 33 -4.55 -1.09 -1.13
CA TYR A 33 -3.34 -1.56 -1.80
C TYR A 33 -3.26 -1.06 -3.25
N GLU A 34 -4.36 -1.16 -4.01
CA GLU A 34 -4.46 -0.62 -5.37
C GLU A 34 -4.20 0.89 -5.40
N THR A 35 -4.79 1.63 -4.46
CA THR A 35 -4.58 3.09 -4.34
C THR A 35 -3.11 3.41 -4.10
N LEU A 36 -2.46 2.71 -3.16
CA LEU A 36 -1.04 2.88 -2.87
C LEU A 36 -0.16 2.56 -4.08
N MET A 37 -0.49 1.52 -4.86
CA MET A 37 0.22 1.21 -6.09
C MET A 37 0.10 2.33 -7.14
N ALA A 38 -1.13 2.80 -7.39
CA ALA A 38 -1.39 3.87 -8.35
C ALA A 38 -0.69 5.18 -7.94
N GLU A 39 -0.78 5.54 -6.65
CA GLU A 39 -0.08 6.70 -6.11
C GLU A 39 1.44 6.60 -6.27
N GLN A 40 2.02 5.41 -6.04
CA GLN A 40 3.45 5.18 -6.21
C GLN A 40 3.89 5.43 -7.66
N GLU A 41 3.10 4.98 -8.63
CA GLU A 41 3.34 5.19 -10.06
C GLU A 41 3.22 6.68 -10.44
N THR A 42 2.12 7.34 -10.06
CA THR A 42 1.93 8.78 -10.30
C THR A 42 3.07 9.62 -9.68
N MET A 43 3.51 9.30 -8.46
CA MET A 43 4.63 9.99 -7.82
C MET A 43 5.95 9.81 -8.59
N ASN A 44 6.18 8.64 -9.19
CA ASN A 44 7.36 8.39 -10.01
C ASN A 44 7.35 9.24 -11.29
N GLU A 45 6.21 9.35 -11.95
CA GLU A 45 6.03 10.17 -13.15
C GLU A 45 6.24 11.66 -12.82
N GLU A 46 5.59 12.16 -11.76
CA GLU A 46 5.72 13.56 -11.34
C GLU A 46 7.16 13.92 -10.93
N LEU A 47 7.85 13.05 -10.19
CA LEU A 47 9.25 13.25 -9.84
C LEU A 47 10.16 13.25 -11.08
N SER A 48 9.89 12.38 -12.06
CA SER A 48 10.61 12.36 -13.33
C SER A 48 10.42 13.66 -14.09
N ALA A 49 9.18 14.17 -14.17
CA ALA A 49 8.87 15.45 -14.81
C ALA A 49 9.56 16.63 -14.11
N LEU A 50 9.54 16.67 -12.77
CA LEU A 50 10.23 17.70 -11.97
C LEU A 50 11.75 17.65 -12.20
N ARG A 51 12.33 16.46 -12.35
CA ARG A 51 13.75 16.29 -12.66
C ARG A 51 14.10 16.81 -14.05
N LEU A 52 13.32 16.48 -15.07
CA LEU A 52 13.51 17.01 -16.44
C LEU A 52 13.37 18.53 -16.48
N ALA A 53 12.55 19.12 -15.63
CA ALA A 53 12.39 20.56 -15.49
C ALA A 53 13.47 21.23 -14.60
N GLY A 54 14.45 20.49 -14.05
CA GLY A 54 15.48 21.02 -13.16
C GLY A 54 14.98 21.45 -11.76
N LYS A 55 13.79 20.98 -11.34
CA LYS A 55 13.08 21.40 -10.11
C LYS A 55 13.23 20.43 -8.93
N GLU A 56 14.28 19.61 -8.91
CA GLU A 56 14.49 18.55 -7.90
C GLU A 56 14.66 19.08 -6.47
N LYS A 57 15.12 20.32 -6.31
CA LYS A 57 15.38 20.92 -4.98
C LYS A 57 14.21 21.72 -4.41
N THR A 58 13.06 21.74 -5.11
CA THR A 58 11.87 22.45 -4.64
C THR A 58 11.23 21.77 -3.43
N TYR A 59 10.46 22.53 -2.65
CA TYR A 59 9.67 21.98 -1.53
C TYR A 59 8.74 20.86 -2.02
N LYS A 60 8.04 21.09 -3.15
CA LYS A 60 7.17 20.10 -3.77
C LYS A 60 7.90 18.78 -4.09
N ALA A 61 9.09 18.86 -4.71
CA ALA A 61 9.87 17.67 -5.04
C ALA A 61 10.29 16.89 -3.78
N ARG A 62 10.71 17.58 -2.71
CA ARG A 62 11.08 16.94 -1.44
C ARG A 62 9.89 16.28 -0.75
N GLU A 63 8.74 16.95 -0.71
CA GLU A 63 7.51 16.40 -0.15
C GLU A 63 7.09 15.12 -0.90
N LEU A 64 7.11 15.17 -2.24
CA LEU A 64 6.74 14.05 -3.09
C LEU A 64 7.70 12.86 -2.93
N MET A 65 9.01 13.12 -2.83
CA MET A 65 9.99 12.07 -2.50
C MET A 65 9.73 11.44 -1.14
N GLY A 66 9.40 12.23 -0.12
CA GLY A 66 9.04 11.73 1.21
C GLY A 66 7.83 10.81 1.17
N LYS A 67 6.75 11.23 0.51
CA LYS A 67 5.54 10.41 0.32
C LYS A 67 5.84 9.11 -0.41
N ARG A 68 6.61 9.17 -1.49
CA ARG A 68 7.03 8.00 -2.27
C ARG A 68 7.83 6.99 -1.43
N LEU A 69 8.72 7.46 -0.55
CA LEU A 69 9.51 6.59 0.32
C LEU A 69 8.62 5.87 1.34
N VAL A 70 7.68 6.60 1.97
CA VAL A 70 6.72 6.02 2.92
C VAL A 70 5.83 4.99 2.23
N ASN A 71 5.25 5.34 1.08
CA ASN A 71 4.38 4.45 0.32
C ASN A 71 5.14 3.20 -0.17
N GLY A 72 6.34 3.39 -0.75
CA GLY A 72 7.21 2.28 -1.15
C GLY A 72 7.56 1.33 0.00
N ASN A 73 7.77 1.86 1.22
CA ASN A 73 8.00 1.05 2.41
C ASN A 73 6.75 0.24 2.82
N LEU A 74 5.55 0.84 2.78
CA LEU A 74 4.30 0.11 3.04
C LEU A 74 4.10 -1.04 2.04
N LEU A 75 4.27 -0.77 0.75
CA LEU A 75 4.17 -1.78 -0.30
C LEU A 75 5.22 -2.90 -0.13
N ALA A 76 6.42 -2.57 0.34
CA ALA A 76 7.44 -3.57 0.65
C ALA A 76 7.06 -4.47 1.83
N LEU A 77 6.47 -3.90 2.89
CA LEU A 77 5.96 -4.67 4.04
C LEU A 77 4.81 -5.60 3.63
N PHE A 78 3.92 -5.15 2.76
CA PHE A 78 2.85 -6.00 2.24
C PHE A 78 3.40 -7.20 1.47
N ARG A 79 4.35 -6.98 0.55
CA ARG A 79 5.01 -8.09 -0.17
C ARG A 79 5.72 -9.07 0.75
N LEU A 80 6.37 -8.58 1.81
CA LEU A 80 7.01 -9.44 2.83
C LEU A 80 6.01 -10.39 3.51
N HIS A 81 4.76 -9.95 3.66
CA HIS A 81 3.67 -10.73 4.22
C HIS A 81 2.87 -11.52 3.18
N GLY A 82 3.34 -11.59 1.93
CA GLY A 82 2.70 -12.35 0.85
C GLY A 82 1.47 -11.67 0.26
N ILE A 83 1.34 -10.36 0.45
CA ILE A 83 0.28 -9.53 -0.13
C ILE A 83 0.89 -8.86 -1.36
N SER A 84 0.45 -9.27 -2.56
CA SER A 84 1.02 -8.84 -3.84
C SER A 84 -0.05 -8.53 -4.86
#